data_AF-A0A399PGU6-F1
#
_entry.id   AF-A0A399PGU6-F1
#
_cell.length_a   1.000
_cell.length_b   1.000
_cell.length_c   1.000
_cell.angle_alpha   90.00
_cell.angle_beta   90.00
_cell.angle_gamma   90.00
#
_symmetry.space_group_name_H-M   'P 1'
#
loop_
_entity.id
_entity.type
_entity.pdbx_description
1 polymer ?
#
loop_
_entity_poly.entity_id
_entity_poly.type
_entity_poly.pdbx_seq_one_letter_code
_entity_poly.pdbx_strand_id
1 'polypeptide(L)'
;MTTDDDIRMLTAAYALGAVDAEEAAEIEALLERDPALRAEVEELRATAADLAWTTEPVDPSPRLKIDLMAMLDATPQLPPLAAPSAVTD
;
A
#
# COMPACT_ATOMS: atom_id res chain seq x y z
N MET A 1 9.89 -25.57 -9.68
CA MET A 1 8.74 -25.85 -8.81
C MET A 1 8.90 -24.92 -7.64
N THR A 2 8.16 -23.80 -7.62
CA THR A 2 8.18 -22.87 -6.49
C THR A 2 7.62 -23.60 -5.27
N THR A 3 8.35 -23.60 -4.16
CA THR A 3 7.90 -24.23 -2.92
C THR A 3 7.01 -23.28 -2.13
N ASP A 4 6.25 -23.81 -1.18
CA ASP A 4 5.45 -23.01 -0.25
C ASP A 4 6.32 -22.04 0.57
N ASP A 5 7.57 -22.42 0.85
CA ASP A 5 8.55 -21.59 1.55
C ASP A 5 9.01 -20.40 0.71
N ASP A 6 9.24 -20.63 -0.59
CA ASP A 6 9.59 -19.58 -1.55
C ASP A 6 8.44 -18.56 -1.67
N ILE A 7 7.18 -19.03 -1.73
CA ILE A 7 6.01 -18.16 -1.80
C ILE A 7 5.90 -17.30 -0.54
N ARG A 8 6.06 -17.88 0.65
CA ARG A 8 5.97 -17.13 1.91
C ARG A 8 7.06 -16.07 2.03
N MET A 9 8.29 -16.40 1.63
CA MET A 9 9.39 -15.43 1.61
C MET A 9 9.10 -14.28 0.64
N LEU A 10 8.60 -14.60 -0.55
CA LEU A 10 8.23 -13.62 -1.56
C LEU A 10 7.08 -12.72 -1.11
N THR A 11 6.07 -13.27 -0.44
CA THR A 11 4.95 -12.51 0.15
C THR A 11 5.43 -11.50 1.19
N ALA A 12 6.35 -11.91 2.07
CA ALA A 12 6.93 -11.01 3.06
C ALA A 12 7.77 -9.90 2.42
N ALA A 13 8.58 -10.23 1.40
CA ALA A 13 9.34 -9.24 0.64
C ALA A 13 8.42 -8.26 -0.09
N TYR A 14 7.35 -8.76 -0.72
CA TYR A 14 6.33 -7.94 -1.39
C TYR A 14 5.62 -6.99 -0.43
N ALA A 15 5.28 -7.45 0.78
CA ALA A 15 4.68 -6.61 1.81
C ALA A 15 5.58 -5.43 2.23
N LEU A 16 6.91 -5.60 2.16
CA LEU A 16 7.90 -4.56 2.45
C LEU A 16 8.26 -3.70 1.22
N GLY A 17 7.71 -3.99 0.03
CA GLY A 17 8.13 -3.35 -1.23
C GLY A 17 9.56 -3.69 -1.65
N ALA A 18 10.07 -4.85 -1.21
CA ALA A 18 11.44 -5.32 -1.41
C ALA A 18 11.54 -6.38 -2.53
N VAL A 19 10.73 -6.23 -3.57
CA VAL A 19 10.68 -7.13 -4.73
C VAL A 19 10.87 -6.32 -6.01
N ASP A 20 11.27 -7.00 -7.08
CA ASP A 20 11.25 -6.41 -8.41
C ASP A 20 9.86 -6.46 -9.07
N ALA A 21 9.77 -5.95 -10.30
CA ALA A 21 8.49 -5.86 -11.02
C ALA A 21 7.94 -7.22 -11.48
N GLU A 22 8.82 -8.20 -11.75
CA GLU A 22 8.40 -9.54 -12.16
C GLU A 22 7.85 -10.31 -10.95
N GLU A 23 8.58 -10.25 -9.85
CA GLU A 23 8.17 -10.79 -8.55
C GLU A 23 6.86 -10.17 -8.03
N ALA A 24 6.71 -8.85 -8.16
CA ALA A 24 5.48 -8.15 -7.80
C ALA A 24 4.29 -8.65 -8.63
N ALA A 25 4.45 -8.81 -9.94
CA ALA A 25 3.40 -9.30 -10.81
C ALA A 25 2.98 -10.75 -10.47
N GLU A 26 3.93 -11.60 -10.06
CA GLU A 26 3.62 -12.96 -9.60
C GLU A 26 2.74 -12.95 -8.34
N ILE A 27 3.10 -12.15 -7.34
CA ILE A 27 2.32 -12.02 -6.10
C ILE A 27 0.96 -11.38 -6.39
N GLU A 28 0.90 -10.30 -7.16
CA GLU A 28 -0.37 -9.64 -7.52
C GLU A 28 -1.36 -10.61 -8.19
N ALA A 29 -0.87 -11.46 -9.11
CA ALA A 29 -1.69 -12.50 -9.74
C ALA A 29 -2.17 -13.59 -8.76
N LEU A 30 -1.46 -13.83 -7.66
CA LEU A 30 -1.92 -14.71 -6.57
C LEU A 30 -2.94 -14.00 -5.69
N LEU A 31 -2.70 -12.73 -5.36
CA LEU A 31 -3.59 -11.90 -4.55
C LEU A 31 -4.96 -11.70 -5.18
N GLU A 32 -5.09 -11.74 -6.51
CA GLU A 32 -6.41 -11.67 -7.18
C GLU A 32 -7.31 -12.87 -6.84
N ARG A 33 -6.73 -14.06 -6.66
CA ARG A 33 -7.45 -15.34 -6.49
C ARG A 33 -7.44 -15.88 -5.07
N ASP A 34 -6.58 -15.35 -4.20
CA ASP A 34 -6.45 -15.82 -2.82
C ASP A 34 -6.75 -14.70 -1.80
N PRO A 35 -7.97 -14.70 -1.21
CA PRO A 35 -8.31 -13.71 -0.20
C PRO A 35 -7.57 -13.89 1.13
N ALA A 36 -7.09 -15.10 1.46
CA ALA A 36 -6.34 -15.34 2.69
C ALA A 36 -4.93 -14.75 2.57
N LEU A 37 -4.26 -14.98 1.43
CA LEU A 37 -2.97 -14.36 1.13
C LEU A 37 -3.06 -12.82 1.12
N ARG A 38 -4.17 -12.27 0.62
CA ARG A 38 -4.42 -10.82 0.69
C ARG A 38 -4.51 -10.31 2.11
N ALA A 39 -5.24 -11.00 2.98
CA ALA A 39 -5.32 -10.64 4.39
C ALA A 39 -3.93 -10.69 5.05
N GLU A 40 -3.13 -11.72 4.78
CA GLU A 40 -1.76 -11.86 5.30
C GLU A 40 -0.85 -10.69 4.86
N VAL A 41 -0.88 -10.31 3.57
CA VAL A 41 -0.12 -9.16 3.07
C VAL A 41 -0.53 -7.86 3.76
N GLU A 42 -1.83 -7.65 3.97
CA GLU A 42 -2.33 -6.47 4.67
C GLU A 42 -1.87 -6.45 6.15
N GLU A 43 -1.89 -7.59 6.84
CA GLU A 43 -1.39 -7.71 8.21
C GLU A 43 0.13 -7.44 8.30
N LEU A 44 0.91 -7.98 7.35
CA LEU A 44 2.34 -7.71 7.26
C LEU A 44 2.62 -6.23 6.98
N ARG A 45 1.87 -5.60 6.08
CA ARG A 45 1.98 -4.16 5.76
C ARG A 45 1.64 -3.30 6.96
N ALA A 46 0.58 -3.63 7.70
CA ALA A 46 0.21 -2.92 8.92
C ALA A 46 1.35 -2.98 9.96
N THR A 47 1.92 -4.17 10.18
CA THR A 47 3.06 -4.36 11.09
C THR A 47 4.31 -3.60 10.61
N ALA A 48 4.59 -3.61 9.31
CA ALA A 48 5.70 -2.86 8.75
C ALA A 48 5.51 -1.34 8.88
N ALA A 49 4.28 -0.84 8.78
CA ALA A 49 3.98 0.58 8.98
C ALA A 49 4.30 1.04 10.41
N ASP A 50 4.17 0.17 11.41
CA ASP A 50 4.57 0.49 12.79
C ASP A 50 6.07 0.80 12.91
N LEU A 51 6.92 0.19 12.07
CA LEU A 51 8.36 0.47 12.06
C LEU A 51 8.66 1.92 11.66
N ALA A 52 7.83 2.55 10.82
CA ALA A 52 8.02 3.93 10.41
C ALA A 52 8.02 4.90 11.60
N TRP A 53 7.28 4.60 12.66
CA TRP A 53 7.22 5.41 13.89
C TRP A 53 8.44 5.24 14.81
N THR A 54 9.28 4.24 14.55
CA THR A 54 10.47 3.94 15.37
C THR A 54 11.75 4.61 14.85
N THR A 55 11.68 5.18 13.64
CA THR A 55 12.83 5.81 12.98
C THR A 55 12.91 7.29 13.32
N GLU A 56 14.13 7.84 13.39
CA GLU A 56 14.34 9.28 13.55
C GLU A 56 13.75 10.05 12.35
N PRO A 57 12.87 11.04 12.57
CA PRO A 57 12.31 11.84 11.49
C PRO A 57 13.39 12.63 10.76
N VAL A 58 13.32 12.66 9.43
CA VAL A 58 14.16 13.51 8.58
C VAL A 58 13.34 14.69 8.11
N ASP A 59 13.82 15.91 8.38
CA ASP A 59 13.14 17.13 7.93
C ASP A 59 13.10 17.20 6.39
N PRO A 60 11.92 17.39 5.78
CA PRO A 60 11.82 17.62 4.35
C PRO A 60 12.37 19.00 3.97
N SER A 61 12.60 19.23 2.67
CA SER A 61 12.97 20.57 2.21
C SER A 61 11.90 21.61 2.61
N PRO A 62 12.29 22.84 3.02
CA PRO A 62 11.33 23.86 3.45
C PRO A 62 10.26 24.22 2.40
N ARG A 63 10.56 23.98 1.12
CA ARG A 63 9.66 24.25 0.00
C ARG A 63 8.63 23.16 -0.25
N LEU A 64 8.87 21.93 0.22
CA LEU A 64 8.04 20.77 -0.12
C LEU A 64 6.55 21.03 0.15
N LYS A 65 6.24 21.60 1.32
CA LYS A 65 4.86 21.94 1.67
C LYS A 65 4.26 22.99 0.73
N ILE A 66 4.99 24.03 0.39
CA ILE A 66 4.51 25.10 -0.49
C ILE A 66 4.24 24.54 -1.89
N ASP A 67 5.18 23.77 -2.42
CA ASP A 67 5.08 23.19 -3.76
C ASP A 67 3.91 22.18 -3.82
N LEU A 68 3.71 21.35 -2.80
CA LEU A 68 2.55 20.45 -2.69
C LEU A 68 1.21 21.20 -2.64
N MET A 69 1.12 22.27 -1.86
CA MET A 69 -0.12 23.05 -1.75
C MET A 69 -0.45 23.78 -3.05
N ALA A 70 0.56 24.27 -3.77
CA ALA A 70 0.36 24.87 -5.09
C ALA A 70 -0.17 23.85 -6.13
N MET A 71 0.22 22.57 -6.02
CA MET A 71 -0.34 21.52 -6.87
C MET A 71 -1.83 21.29 -6.60
N LEU A 72 -2.27 21.37 -5.35
CA LEU A 72 -3.69 21.23 -5.00
C LEU A 72 -4.53 22.37 -5.58
N ASP A 73 -4.04 23.61 -5.51
CA ASP A 73 -4.72 24.78 -6.08
C ASP A 73 -4.91 24.66 -7.60
N ALA A 74 -3.95 24.03 -8.29
CA ALA A 74 -3.98 23.81 -9.72
C ALA A 74 -4.77 22.56 -10.14
N THR A 75 -5.12 21.66 -9.20
CA THR A 75 -5.80 20.39 -9.50
C THR A 75 -7.32 20.57 -9.40
N PRO A 76 -8.07 20.45 -10.51
CA PRO A 76 -9.53 20.51 -10.47
C PRO A 76 -10.09 19.41 -9.56
N GLN A 77 -10.90 19.79 -8.59
CA GLN A 77 -11.50 18.85 -7.64
C GLN A 77 -12.77 18.23 -8.23
N LEU A 78 -12.92 16.91 -8.08
CA LEU A 78 -14.16 16.21 -8.42
C LEU A 78 -15.25 16.54 -7.39
N PRO A 79 -16.54 16.48 -7.77
CA PRO A 79 -17.62 16.62 -6.80
C PRO A 79 -17.56 15.51 -5.74
N PRO A 80 -18.11 15.77 -4.53
CA PRO A 80 -18.20 14.75 -3.50
C PRO A 80 -18.90 13.48 -4.00
N LEU A 81 -18.39 12.31 -3.60
CA LEU A 81 -19.07 11.04 -3.86
C LEU A 81 -20.41 11.03 -3.12
N ALA A 82 -21.45 10.46 -3.76
CA ALA A 82 -22.74 10.29 -3.11
C ALA A 82 -22.57 9.42 -1.86
N ALA A 83 -23.19 9.83 -0.75
CA ALA A 83 -23.19 9.03 0.46
C ALA A 83 -23.84 7.66 0.17
N PRO A 84 -23.29 6.55 0.69
CA PRO A 84 -23.92 5.25 0.53
C PRO A 84 -25.32 5.30 1.14
N SER A 85 -26.34 4.93 0.36
CA SER A 85 -27.72 4.87 0.85
C SER A 85 -27.77 3.86 1.98
N ALA A 86 -28.15 4.30 3.18
CA ALA A 86 -28.42 3.39 4.29
C ALA A 86 -29.50 2.41 3.83
N VAL A 87 -29.11 1.15 3.61
CA VAL A 87 -30.03 0.03 3.48
C VAL A 87 -30.90 0.02 4.72
N THR A 88 -32.16 0.41 4.55
CA THR A 88 -33.19 0.34 5.59
C THR A 88 -33.91 -0.99 5.37
N ASP A 89 -33.80 -1.89 6.34
CA ASP A 89 -34.62 -3.11 6.49
C ASP A 89 -35.89 -2.76 7.29
#